data_AF-A0A9N8GXR1-F1
#
_entry.id   AF-A0A9N8GXR1-F1
#
_cell.length_a   1.000
_cell.length_b   1.000
_cell.length_c   1.000
_cell.angle_alpha   90.00
_cell.angle_beta   90.00
_cell.angle_gamma   90.00
#
_symmetry.space_group_name_H-M   'P 1'
#
loop_
_entity.id
_entity.type
_entity.pdbx_description
1 polymer ?
#
loop_
_entity_poly.entity_id
_entity_poly.type
_entity_poly.pdbx_seq_one_letter_code
_entity_poly.pdbx_strand_id
1 'polypeptide(L)'
;MARYEAGKLALVISSLNPSEIGRCVTLTRRLYDGEYFMAPDGSEYRCDNATATRQWLVSGNVSIYLGGQFSGVSVFAESELMLLDDGESIVQGEFMEELV
;
A
#
# COMPACT_ATOMS: atom_id res chain seq x y z
N MET A 1 4.46 -15.27 -6.64
CA MET A 1 4.84 -13.84 -6.78
C MET A 1 3.89 -13.04 -5.91
N ALA A 2 4.41 -12.21 -5.00
CA ALA A 2 3.57 -11.36 -4.15
C ALA A 2 2.70 -10.42 -5.01
N ARG A 3 1.43 -10.28 -4.65
CA ARG A 3 0.45 -9.49 -5.41
C ARG A 3 0.02 -8.27 -4.61
N TYR A 4 -0.05 -7.12 -5.28
CA TYR A 4 -0.59 -5.90 -4.70
C TYR A 4 -2.10 -6.04 -4.53
N GLU A 5 -2.54 -6.18 -3.28
CA GLU A 5 -3.93 -6.35 -2.89
C GLU A 5 -4.20 -5.54 -1.61
N ALA A 6 -5.46 -5.13 -1.43
CA ALA A 6 -5.89 -4.44 -0.21
C ALA A 6 -5.59 -5.30 1.03
N GLY A 7 -5.11 -4.67 2.09
CA GLY A 7 -4.72 -5.29 3.36
C GLY A 7 -3.27 -5.78 3.40
N LYS A 8 -2.54 -5.83 2.28
CA LYS A 8 -1.11 -6.19 2.29
C LYS A 8 -0.23 -5.06 2.80
N LEU A 9 0.88 -5.42 3.42
CA LEU A 9 1.91 -4.49 3.84
C LEU A 9 2.91 -4.24 2.72
N ALA A 10 3.39 -3.01 2.63
CA ALA A 10 4.45 -2.63 1.73
C ALA A 10 5.45 -1.71 2.43
N LEU A 11 6.70 -1.76 1.99
CA LEU A 11 7.76 -0.83 2.34
C LEU A 11 7.83 0.27 1.28
N VAL A 12 7.93 1.53 1.70
CA VAL A 12 8.24 2.64 0.80
C VAL A 12 9.71 2.55 0.40
N ILE A 13 9.99 2.38 -0.90
CA ILE A 13 11.36 2.27 -1.43
C ILE A 13 11.78 3.49 -2.26
N SER A 14 10.81 4.34 -2.64
CA SER A 14 11.04 5.62 -3.32
C SER A 14 9.98 6.62 -2.88
N SER A 15 10.37 7.88 -2.70
CA SER A 15 9.48 8.99 -2.34
C SER A 15 10.17 10.32 -2.66
N LEU A 16 9.41 11.36 -3.02
CA LEU A 16 9.96 12.71 -3.11
C LEU A 16 10.28 13.29 -1.74
N ASN A 17 9.73 12.71 -0.67
CA ASN A 17 10.14 12.93 0.71
C ASN A 17 11.04 11.77 1.18
N PRO A 18 12.38 11.91 1.16
CA PRO A 18 13.30 10.81 1.45
C PRO A 18 13.19 10.25 2.86
N SER A 19 12.60 11.01 3.81
CA SER A 19 12.40 10.56 5.20
C SER A 19 11.34 9.46 5.35
N GLU A 20 10.56 9.22 4.29
CA GLU A 20 9.56 8.16 4.23
C GLU A 20 10.10 6.83 3.70
N ILE A 21 11.27 6.83 3.06
CA ILE A 21 11.90 5.61 2.55
C ILE A 21 12.22 4.68 3.73
N GLY A 22 11.80 3.42 3.62
CA GLY A 22 11.92 2.42 4.68
C GLY A 22 10.73 2.39 5.65
N ARG A 23 9.71 3.23 5.48
CA ARG A 23 8.47 3.12 6.29
C ARG A 23 7.55 2.04 5.74
N CYS A 24 6.87 1.35 6.66
CA CYS A 24 5.83 0.38 6.33
C CYS A 24 4.48 1.10 6.18
N VAL A 25 3.73 0.68 5.17
CA VAL A 25 2.38 1.17 4.87
C VAL A 25 1.45 0.00 4.59
N THR A 26 0.15 0.20 4.78
CA THR A 26 -0.86 -0.79 4.41
C THR A 26 -1.56 -0.37 3.13
N LEU A 27 -1.57 -1.24 2.13
CA LEU A 27 -2.33 -1.04 0.90
C LEU A 27 -3.82 -1.04 1.25
N THR A 28 -4.51 0.07 0.97
CA THR A 28 -5.95 0.18 1.28
C THR A 28 -6.77 -0.21 0.06
N ARG A 29 -6.50 0.43 -1.08
CA ARG A 29 -7.14 0.12 -2.36
C ARG A 29 -6.35 0.73 -3.51
N ARG A 30 -6.60 0.21 -4.70
CA ARG A 30 -6.11 0.82 -5.94
C ARG A 30 -6.94 2.05 -6.28
N LEU A 31 -6.28 3.06 -6.84
CA LEU A 31 -6.91 4.27 -7.37
C LEU A 31 -6.87 4.26 -8.90
N TYR A 32 -7.92 4.80 -9.51
CA TYR A 32 -7.99 5.07 -10.94
C TYR A 32 -7.76 6.56 -11.23
N ASP A 33 -7.46 6.86 -12.49
CA ASP A 33 -7.15 8.22 -12.91
C ASP A 33 -8.39 9.10 -12.83
N GLY A 34 -8.26 10.28 -12.24
CA GLY A 34 -9.36 11.20 -11.95
C GLY A 34 -10.25 10.78 -10.79
N GLU A 35 -9.94 9.68 -10.10
CA GLU A 35 -10.71 9.23 -8.96
C GLU A 35 -10.45 10.09 -7.72
N TYR A 36 -11.50 10.37 -6.95
CA TYR A 36 -11.41 11.11 -5.69
C TYR A 36 -11.29 10.17 -4.49
N PHE A 37 -10.59 10.61 -3.45
CA PHE A 37 -10.54 9.95 -2.15
C PHE A 37 -10.58 10.98 -1.02
N MET A 38 -11.22 10.62 0.09
CA MET A 38 -11.20 11.42 1.30
C MET A 38 -10.13 10.93 2.26
N ALA A 39 -9.37 11.86 2.81
CA ALA A 39 -8.50 11.60 3.94
C ALA A 39 -9.31 11.61 5.27
N PRO A 40 -8.77 10.99 6.33
CA PRO A 40 -9.43 10.93 7.63
C PRO A 40 -9.76 12.27 8.31
N ASP A 41 -9.14 13.37 7.90
CA ASP A 41 -9.49 14.73 8.35
C ASP A 41 -10.70 15.33 7.62
N GLY A 42 -11.26 14.62 6.63
CA GLY A 42 -12.35 15.08 5.78
C GLY A 42 -11.89 15.84 4.53
N SER A 43 -10.59 16.03 4.33
CA SER A 43 -10.05 16.63 3.12
C SER A 43 -10.23 15.70 1.92
N GLU A 44 -10.69 16.23 0.80
CA GLU A 44 -10.86 15.47 -0.44
C GLU A 44 -9.70 15.75 -1.41
N TYR A 45 -9.18 14.68 -2.01
CA TYR A 45 -8.08 14.73 -2.96
C TYR A 45 -8.45 13.97 -4.24
N ARG A 46 -7.85 14.39 -5.35
CA ARG A 46 -7.98 13.73 -6.64
C ARG A 46 -6.70 12.97 -6.97
N CYS A 47 -6.82 11.74 -7.42
CA CYS A 47 -5.72 10.94 -7.93
C CYS A 47 -5.52 11.27 -9.42
N ASP A 48 -4.41 11.90 -9.76
CA ASP A 48 -4.02 12.14 -11.14
C ASP A 48 -2.89 11.17 -11.56
N ASN A 49 -2.86 10.80 -12.84
CA ASN A 49 -1.89 9.91 -13.48
C ASN A 49 -1.91 8.44 -13.02
N ALA A 50 -3.05 7.92 -12.52
CA ALA A 50 -3.09 6.56 -11.99
C ALA A 50 -2.91 5.44 -13.03
N THR A 51 -3.30 5.69 -14.28
CA THR A 51 -3.16 4.75 -15.40
C THR A 51 -1.71 4.51 -15.82
N ALA A 52 -0.85 5.52 -15.67
CA ALA A 52 0.57 5.42 -16.04
C ALA A 52 1.39 4.62 -15.03
N THR A 53 1.04 4.69 -13.73
CA THR A 53 1.91 4.20 -12.66
C THR A 53 1.26 3.20 -11.70
N ARG A 54 -0.03 2.89 -11.88
CA ARG A 54 -0.82 2.01 -10.98
C ARG A 54 -0.74 2.49 -9.53
N GLN A 55 -1.54 3.49 -9.21
CA GLN A 55 -1.51 4.16 -7.90
C GLN A 55 -2.28 3.38 -6.83
N TRP A 56 -1.73 3.38 -5.63
CA TRP A 56 -2.31 2.79 -4.43
C TRP A 56 -2.57 3.86 -3.39
N LEU A 57 -3.80 3.89 -2.88
CA LEU A 57 -4.10 4.55 -1.63
C LEU A 57 -3.55 3.67 -0.51
N VAL A 58 -2.65 4.23 0.29
CA VAL A 58 -2.04 3.56 1.43
C VAL A 58 -2.42 4.27 2.72
N SER A 59 -2.52 3.51 3.80
CA SER A 59 -2.61 4.06 5.16
C SER A 59 -1.27 3.90 5.87
N GLY A 60 -0.94 4.91 6.67
CA GLY A 60 0.34 5.02 7.37
C GLY A 60 0.69 6.47 7.64
N ASN A 61 1.67 6.68 8.51
CA ASN A 61 2.21 8.02 8.74
C ASN A 61 3.27 8.33 7.67
N VAL A 62 2.84 8.52 6.42
CA VAL A 62 3.71 8.73 5.24
C VAL A 62 3.15 9.80 4.30
N SER A 63 4.03 10.40 3.49
CA SER A 63 3.69 11.40 2.46
C SER A 63 4.63 11.29 1.27
N ILE A 64 4.10 11.20 0.04
CA ILE A 64 4.94 11.28 -1.16
C ILE A 64 5.49 12.70 -1.41
N TYR A 65 4.81 13.75 -0.94
CA TYR A 65 5.19 15.15 -1.21
C TYR A 65 6.02 15.77 -0.08
N LEU A 66 6.97 16.63 -0.44
CA LEU A 66 7.77 17.42 0.50
C LEU A 66 6.87 18.39 1.28
N GLY A 67 6.87 18.28 2.61
CA GLY A 67 6.15 19.20 3.50
C GLY A 67 4.64 19.05 3.55
N GLY A 68 4.07 18.01 2.90
CA GLY A 68 2.65 17.69 3.01
C GLY A 68 2.33 17.05 4.36
N GLN A 69 1.39 17.64 5.10
CA GLN A 69 0.80 17.03 6.28
C GLN A 69 -0.32 16.11 5.81
N PHE A 70 -0.25 14.81 6.14
CA PHE A 70 -1.28 13.86 5.72
C PHE A 70 -1.96 13.23 6.92
N SER A 71 -3.29 13.22 6.84
CA SER A 71 -4.20 12.79 7.88
C SER A 71 -4.32 11.27 7.96
N GLY A 72 -3.20 10.55 7.79
CA GLY A 72 -3.12 9.09 7.91
C GLY A 72 -3.22 8.27 6.62
N VAL A 73 -3.34 8.93 5.45
CA VAL A 73 -3.32 8.27 4.13
C VAL A 73 -2.43 9.01 3.13
N SER A 74 -1.85 8.30 2.18
CA SER A 74 -1.07 8.85 1.07
C SER A 74 -1.26 8.00 -0.19
N VAL A 75 -0.79 8.51 -1.32
CA VAL A 75 -0.82 7.81 -2.61
C VAL A 75 0.60 7.50 -3.06
N PHE A 76 0.84 6.25 -3.49
CA PHE A 76 2.12 5.78 -4.03
C PHE A 76 1.90 4.91 -5.25
N ALA A 77 2.81 4.98 -6.20
CA ALA A 77 2.85 4.06 -7.34
C ALA A 77 3.35 2.67 -6.90
N GLU A 78 2.96 1.61 -7.62
CA GLU A 78 3.52 0.26 -7.40
C GLU A 78 5.06 0.23 -7.50
N SER A 79 5.67 1.12 -8.30
CA SER A 79 7.12 1.24 -8.43
C SER A 79 7.83 1.90 -7.24
N GLU A 80 7.07 2.53 -6.35
CA GLU A 80 7.58 3.21 -5.15
C GLU A 80 7.45 2.35 -3.90
N LEU A 81 6.82 1.19 -4.05
CA LEU A 81 6.51 0.25 -3.00
C LEU A 81 7.23 -1.09 -3.23
N MET A 82 7.56 -1.77 -2.14
CA MET A 82 7.99 -3.15 -2.13
C MET A 82 7.05 -3.93 -1.23
N LEU A 83 6.31 -4.90 -1.78
CA LEU A 83 5.48 -5.78 -0.98
C LEU A 83 6.32 -6.51 0.06
N LEU A 84 5.86 -6.44 1.31
CA LEU A 84 6.37 -7.30 2.35
C LEU A 84 5.59 -8.61 2.24
N ASP A 85 6.32 -9.68 1.91
CA ASP A 85 5.79 -11.03 1.90
C ASP A 85 5.28 -11.35 3.31
N ASP A 86 4.02 -11.76 3.43
CA ASP A 86 3.44 -12.17 4.71
C ASP A 86 3.88 -13.59 5.11
N GLY A 87 4.70 -14.24 4.29
CA GLY A 87 4.97 -15.66 4.40
C GLY A 87 3.72 -16.39 3.95
N GLU A 88 3.84 -17.22 2.92
CA GLU A 88 2.83 -18.22 2.61
C GLU A 88 2.43 -18.93 3.92
N SER A 89 1.18 -18.76 4.34
CA SER A 89 0.61 -19.60 5.39
C SER A 89 0.74 -21.03 4.89
N ILE A 90 1.70 -21.79 5.43
CA ILE A 90 1.81 -23.22 5.19
C ILE A 90 0.50 -23.79 5.71
N VAL A 91 -0.46 -24.02 4.81
CA VAL A 91 -1.61 -24.84 5.12
C VAL A 91 -1.02 -26.20 5.41
N GLN A 92 -0.84 -26.54 6.69
CA GLN A 92 -0.53 -27.90 7.12
C GLN A 92 -1.77 -28.75 6.80
N GLY A 93 -1.85 -29.14 5.53
CA GLY A 93 -2.90 -29.96 4.95
C GLY A 93 -2.38 -31.35 4.60
N GLU A 94 -1.38 -31.87 5.30
CA GLU A 94 -1.01 -33.29 5.25
C GLU A 94 -0.52 -33.70 6.63
N PHE A 95 -1.38 -34.35 7.41
CA PHE A 95 -1.10 -35.46 8.34
C PHE A 95 -2.37 -35.76 9.14
N MET A 96 -3.36 -36.40 8.51
CA MET A 96 -4.15 -37.39 9.24
C MET A 96 -3.42 -38.72 9.03
N GLU A 97 -2.54 -39.05 9.99
CA GLU A 97 -2.07 -40.42 10.14
C GLU A 97 -3.29 -41.31 10.43
N GLU A 98 -3.44 -42.28 9.55
CA GLU A 98 -3.97 -43.63 9.76
C GLU A 98 -4.16 -44.01 11.24
N LEU A 99 -5.41 -44.06 11.69
CA LEU A 99 -5.85 -44.83 12.85
C LEU A 99 -7.39 -44.87 12.90
N VAL A 100 -8.00 -45.79 12.15
CA VAL A 100 -9.00 -46.81 12.59
C VAL A 100 -9.08 -47.89 11.50
#